data_AF-A0A136NDJ8-F1
#
_entry.id   AF-A0A136NDJ8-F1
#
_cell.length_a   1.000
_cell.length_b   1.000
_cell.length_c   1.000
_cell.angle_alpha   90.00
_cell.angle_beta   90.00
_cell.angle_gamma   90.00
#
_symmetry.space_group_name_H-M   'P 1'
#
loop_
_entity.id
_entity.type
_entity.pdbx_description
1 polymer ?
#
loop_
_entity_poly.entity_id
_entity_poly.type
_entity_poly.pdbx_seq_one_letter_code
_entity_poly.pdbx_strand_id
1 'polypeptide(L)'
;MERIQKLKEILSQSPNDCFVLHALGLEYLKEQDIHTALNFFKQVLIQDEKYLGTYYHLAKTYEKLGDYNKAIEIYHRGIQIASQLKDNHAKNELQMALDDISDE
;
A
#
# COMPACT_ATOMS: atom_id res chain seq x y z
N MET A 1 4.88 -12.34 -14.64
CA MET A 1 5.78 -11.52 -15.52
C MET A 1 5.11 -10.67 -16.61
N GLU A 2 4.26 -11.19 -17.51
CA GLU A 2 3.66 -10.38 -18.63
C GLU A 2 2.92 -9.12 -18.13
N ARG A 3 2.17 -9.24 -17.03
CA ARG A 3 1.43 -8.13 -16.43
C ARG A 3 2.34 -7.00 -15.93
N ILE A 4 3.45 -7.34 -15.28
CA ILE A 4 4.43 -6.36 -14.77
C ILE A 4 5.04 -5.57 -15.92
N GLN A 5 5.39 -6.24 -17.02
CA GLN A 5 5.96 -5.59 -18.19
C GLN A 5 4.99 -4.57 -18.79
N LYS A 6 3.74 -4.96 -18.99
CA LYS A 6 2.68 -4.06 -19.49
C LYS A 6 2.46 -2.86 -18.57
N LEU A 7 2.45 -3.06 -17.25
CA LEU A 7 2.30 -1.97 -16.29
C LEU A 7 3.51 -1.01 -16.31
N LYS A 8 4.74 -1.52 -16.50
CA LYS A 8 5.93 -0.67 -16.67
C LYS A 8 5.90 0.18 -17.94
N GLU A 9 5.36 -0.36 -19.03
CA GLU A 9 5.17 0.39 -20.28
C GLU A 9 4.11 1.50 -20.12
N ILE A 10 3.06 1.26 -19.35
CA ILE A 10 2.09 2.32 -19.01
C ILE A 10 2.76 3.37 -18.11
N LEU A 11 3.53 2.92 -17.11
CA LEU A 11 4.23 3.82 -16.20
C LEU A 11 5.26 4.70 -16.93
N SER A 12 5.93 4.20 -17.97
CA SER A 12 6.88 5.03 -18.73
C SER A 12 6.22 6.19 -19.47
N GLN A 13 4.92 6.06 -19.78
CA GLN A 13 4.11 7.14 -20.36
C GLN A 13 3.54 8.06 -19.29
N SER A 14 3.26 7.54 -18.09
CA SER A 14 2.72 8.26 -16.94
C SER A 14 3.48 7.91 -15.64
N PRO A 15 4.67 8.49 -15.39
CA PRO A 15 5.59 8.03 -14.34
C PRO A 15 5.07 8.12 -12.90
N ASN A 16 4.06 8.97 -12.69
CA ASN A 16 3.49 9.26 -11.38
C ASN A 16 2.04 8.81 -11.26
N ASP A 17 1.60 7.87 -12.10
CA ASP A 17 0.25 7.32 -12.00
C ASP A 17 0.15 6.42 -10.75
N CYS A 18 -0.51 6.92 -9.71
CA CYS A 18 -0.71 6.21 -8.44
C CYS A 18 -1.39 4.85 -8.62
N PHE A 19 -2.33 4.72 -9.57
CA PHE A 19 -3.00 3.46 -9.83
C PHE A 19 -2.03 2.44 -10.43
N VAL A 20 -1.18 2.86 -11.38
CA VAL A 20 -0.19 1.98 -12.00
C VAL A 20 0.91 1.58 -11.02
N LEU A 21 1.40 2.54 -10.23
CA LEU A 21 2.37 2.28 -9.15
C LEU A 21 1.80 1.29 -8.13
N HIS A 22 0.56 1.49 -7.70
CA HIS A 22 -0.14 0.58 -6.78
C HIS A 22 -0.29 -0.83 -7.37
N ALA A 23 -0.73 -0.91 -8.63
CA ALA A 23 -0.87 -2.19 -9.33
C ALA A 23 0.46 -2.93 -9.46
N LEU A 24 1.56 -2.23 -9.74
CA LEU A 24 2.90 -2.82 -9.74
C LEU A 24 3.27 -3.38 -8.36
N GLY A 25 3.01 -2.64 -7.28
CA GLY A 25 3.21 -3.12 -5.91
C GLY A 25 2.49 -4.44 -5.64
N LEU A 26 1.22 -4.55 -6.04
CA LEU A 26 0.43 -5.77 -5.91
C LEU A 26 1.00 -6.94 -6.73
N GLU A 27 1.41 -6.70 -7.98
CA GLU A 27 2.01 -7.75 -8.81
C GLU A 27 3.35 -8.24 -8.25
N TYR A 28 4.19 -7.34 -7.72
CA TYR A 28 5.43 -7.73 -7.06
C TYR A 28 5.20 -8.51 -5.75
N LEU A 29 4.15 -8.19 -4.99
CA LEU A 29 3.75 -9.03 -3.84
C LEU A 29 3.37 -10.45 -4.26
N LYS A 30 2.66 -10.62 -5.39
CA LYS A 30 2.29 -11.95 -5.91
C LYS A 30 3.51 -12.78 -6.31
N GLU A 31 4.54 -12.12 -6.86
CA GLU A 31 5.83 -12.74 -7.21
C GLU A 31 6.74 -12.92 -5.99
N GLN A 32 6.27 -12.63 -4.77
CA GLN A 32 7.01 -12.67 -3.50
C GLN A 32 8.24 -11.74 -3.44
N ASP A 33 8.34 -10.78 -4.35
CA ASP A 33 9.34 -9.71 -4.29
C ASP A 33 8.83 -8.57 -3.39
N ILE A 34 8.88 -8.84 -2.09
CA ILE A 34 8.32 -7.98 -1.04
C ILE A 34 9.04 -6.61 -1.01
N HIS A 35 10.35 -6.58 -1.26
CA HIS A 35 11.13 -5.34 -1.25
C HIS A 35 10.76 -4.41 -2.41
N THR A 36 10.60 -4.96 -3.62
CA THR A 36 10.18 -4.16 -4.76
C THR A 36 8.74 -3.67 -4.59
N ALA A 37 7.85 -4.51 -4.08
CA ALA A 37 6.48 -4.10 -3.75
C ALA A 37 6.43 -2.94 -2.76
N LEU A 38 7.22 -3.03 -1.68
CA LEU A 38 7.34 -1.98 -0.67
C LEU A 38 7.71 -0.64 -1.30
N ASN A 39 8.68 -0.64 -2.23
CA ASN A 39 9.13 0.57 -2.88
C ASN A 39 8.05 1.21 -3.77
N PHE A 40 7.25 0.40 -4.47
CA PHE A 40 6.12 0.92 -5.25
C PHE A 40 5.02 1.52 -4.39
N PHE A 41 4.61 0.84 -3.31
CA PHE A 41 3.60 1.39 -2.39
C PHE A 41 4.06 2.69 -1.72
N LYS A 42 5.34 2.80 -1.34
CA LYS A 42 5.90 4.07 -0.84
C LYS A 42 5.79 5.19 -1.86
N GLN A 43 6.11 4.91 -3.13
CA GLN A 43 6.00 5.91 -4.20
C GLN A 43 4.56 6.40 -4.39
N VAL A 44 3.56 5.51 -4.28
CA VAL A 44 2.16 5.93 -4.32
C VAL A 44 1.86 6.99 -3.27
N LEU A 45 2.28 6.78 -2.01
CA LEU A 45 2.02 7.73 -0.93
C LEU A 45 2.90 8.98 -0.95
N ILE A 46 4.03 8.96 -1.68
CA ILE A 46 4.81 10.16 -1.99
C ILE A 46 4.06 11.03 -2.99
N GLN A 47 3.44 10.40 -3.99
CA GLN A 47 2.73 11.10 -5.05
C GLN A 47 1.33 11.56 -4.64
N ASP A 48 0.59 10.72 -3.92
CA ASP A 48 -0.73 11.02 -3.39
C ASP A 48 -0.92 10.35 -2.03
N GLU A 49 -0.75 11.13 -0.97
CA GLU A 49 -0.97 10.68 0.40
C GLU A 49 -2.44 10.33 0.70
N LYS A 50 -3.39 10.76 -0.14
CA LYS A 50 -4.82 10.49 0.00
C LYS A 50 -5.25 9.21 -0.71
N TYR A 51 -4.33 8.50 -1.35
CA TYR A 51 -4.60 7.21 -1.99
C TYR A 51 -4.80 6.09 -0.96
N LEU A 52 -6.00 6.04 -0.39
CA LEU A 52 -6.33 5.19 0.77
C LEU A 52 -6.06 3.70 0.55
N GLY A 53 -6.33 3.18 -0.65
CA GLY A 53 -6.15 1.76 -0.96
C GLY A 53 -4.70 1.27 -0.76
N THR A 54 -3.71 2.16 -0.78
CA THR A 54 -2.30 1.77 -0.56
C THR A 54 -1.96 1.50 0.89
N TYR A 55 -2.61 2.13 1.87
CA TYR A 55 -2.19 2.03 3.27
C TYR A 55 -2.27 0.60 3.80
N TYR A 56 -3.34 -0.12 3.48
CA TYR A 56 -3.51 -1.53 3.86
C TYR A 56 -2.37 -2.38 3.28
N HIS A 57 -2.14 -2.27 1.96
CA HIS A 57 -1.13 -3.08 1.29
C HIS A 57 0.30 -2.73 1.73
N LEU A 58 0.59 -1.45 1.99
CA LEU A 58 1.89 -1.02 2.52
C LEU A 58 2.14 -1.59 3.92
N ALA A 59 1.15 -1.53 4.81
CA ALA A 59 1.26 -2.07 6.16
C ALA A 59 1.41 -3.61 6.16
N LYS A 60 0.58 -4.35 5.42
CA LYS A 60 0.75 -5.80 5.23
C LYS A 60 2.10 -6.16 4.62
N THR A 61 2.68 -5.28 3.78
CA THR A 61 4.03 -5.50 3.24
C THR A 61 5.09 -5.38 4.33
N TYR A 62 4.96 -4.42 5.24
CA TYR A 62 5.85 -4.31 6.40
C TYR A 62 5.70 -5.49 7.37
N GLU A 63 4.48 -5.98 7.60
CA GLU A 63 4.24 -7.22 8.37
C GLU A 63 4.98 -8.42 7.76
N LYS A 64 4.89 -8.60 6.43
CA LYS A 64 5.61 -9.66 5.72
C LYS A 64 7.14 -9.56 5.85
N LEU A 65 7.65 -8.36 6.12
CA LEU A 65 9.07 -8.12 6.40
C LEU A 65 9.43 -8.23 7.89
N GLY A 66 8.44 -8.47 8.77
CA GLY A 66 8.62 -8.52 10.22
C GLY A 66 8.78 -7.15 10.88
N ASP A 67 8.55 -6.05 10.14
CA ASP A 67 8.63 -4.68 10.66
C ASP A 67 7.26 -4.21 11.17
N TYR A 68 6.77 -4.89 12.21
CA TYR A 68 5.44 -4.67 12.79
C TYR A 68 5.25 -3.23 13.29
N ASN A 69 6.31 -2.61 13.83
CA ASN A 69 6.27 -1.22 14.28
C ASN A 69 5.91 -0.27 13.13
N LYS A 70 6.53 -0.44 11.95
CA LYS A 70 6.17 0.36 10.77
C LYS A 70 4.80 0.00 10.23
N ALA A 71 4.38 -1.26 10.28
CA ALA A 71 3.04 -1.63 9.84
C ALA A 71 1.96 -0.88 10.67
N ILE A 72 2.09 -0.88 12.00
CA ILE A 72 1.22 -0.16 12.93
C ILE A 72 1.21 1.36 12.61
N GLU A 73 2.39 1.96 12.40
CA GLU A 73 2.49 3.38 12.04
C GLU A 73 1.71 3.70 10.74
N ILE A 74 1.86 2.85 9.72
CA ILE A 74 1.18 3.02 8.43
C ILE A 74 -0.33 2.86 8.56
N TYR A 75 -0.81 1.88 9.35
CA TYR A 75 -2.25 1.73 9.61
C TYR A 75 -2.82 2.98 10.28
N HIS A 76 -2.19 3.47 11.35
CA HIS A 76 -2.63 4.69 12.02
C HIS A 76 -2.68 5.89 11.08
N ARG A 77 -1.67 6.07 10.23
CA ARG A 77 -1.66 7.14 9.23
C ARG A 77 -2.82 6.98 8.23
N GLY A 78 -3.06 5.78 7.73
CA GLY A 78 -4.18 5.49 6.83
C GLY A 78 -5.54 5.78 7.46
N ILE A 79 -5.74 5.38 8.72
CA ILE A 79 -6.96 5.65 9.50
C ILE A 79 -7.19 7.16 9.66
N GLN A 80 -6.12 7.92 9.92
CA GLN A 80 -6.18 9.37 10.03
C GLN A 80 -6.64 10.01 8.71
N ILE A 81 -6.04 9.60 7.58
CA ILE A 81 -6.42 10.10 6.25
C ILE A 81 -7.87 9.69 5.92
N ALA A 82 -8.27 8.45 6.19
CA ALA A 82 -9.62 7.98 5.94
C ALA A 82 -10.66 8.79 6.74
N SER A 83 -10.34 9.11 7.99
CA SER A 83 -11.17 9.98 8.83
C SER A 83 -11.28 11.40 8.28
N GLN A 84 -10.19 11.98 7.75
CA GLN A 84 -10.21 13.30 7.12
C GLN A 84 -11.07 13.32 5.85
N LEU A 85 -11.03 12.23 5.08
CA LEU A 85 -11.83 12.05 3.86
C LEU A 85 -13.27 11.59 4.13
N LYS A 86 -13.61 11.30 5.39
CA LYS A 86 -14.90 10.73 5.81
C LYS A 86 -15.21 9.38 5.14
N ASP A 87 -14.18 8.63 4.79
CA ASP A 87 -14.30 7.27 4.26
C ASP A 87 -14.34 6.27 5.41
N ASN A 88 -15.54 5.97 5.89
CA ASN A 88 -15.74 5.02 6.99
C ASN A 88 -15.42 3.58 6.57
N HIS A 89 -15.51 3.24 5.29
CA HIS A 89 -15.24 1.88 4.83
C HIS A 89 -13.74 1.59 4.93
N ALA A 90 -12.91 2.44 4.31
CA ALA A 90 -11.46 2.32 4.39
C ALA A 90 -10.95 2.45 5.83
N LYS A 91 -11.56 3.34 6.63
CA LYS A 91 -11.21 3.48 8.06
C LYS A 91 -11.43 2.17 8.82
N ASN A 92 -12.58 1.53 8.64
CA ASN A 92 -12.91 0.28 9.33
C ASN A 92 -12.01 -0.87 8.87
N GLU A 93 -11.74 -0.97 7.56
CA GLU A 93 -10.83 -1.98 7.02
C GLU A 93 -9.42 -1.88 7.63
N LEU A 94 -8.88 -0.66 7.70
CA LEU A 94 -7.56 -0.42 8.29
C LEU A 94 -7.55 -0.64 9.80
N GLN A 95 -8.63 -0.30 10.51
CA GLN A 95 -8.75 -0.56 11.95
C GLN A 95 -8.78 -2.06 12.25
N MET A 96 -9.57 -2.83 11.49
CA MET A 96 -9.60 -4.29 11.66
C MET A 96 -8.20 -4.91 11.45
N ALA A 97 -7.50 -4.49 10.40
CA ALA A 97 -6.16 -4.98 10.13
C ALA A 97 -5.13 -4.59 11.21
N LEU A 98 -5.30 -3.42 11.83
CA LEU A 98 -4.48 -2.95 12.95
C LEU A 98 -4.79 -3.72 14.26
N ASP A 99 -6.04 -4.08 14.47
CA ASP A 99 -6.44 -4.88 15.64
C ASP A 99 -5.85 -6.29 15.51
N ASP A 100 -5.95 -6.91 14.32
CA ASP A 100 -5.40 -8.24 14.03
C ASP A 100 -3.90 -8.37 14.34
N ILE A 101 -3.09 -7.35 14.00
CA ILE A 101 -1.63 -7.35 14.24
C ILE A 101 -1.28 -7.02 15.70
N SER A 102 -2.17 -6.38 16.45
CA SER A 102 -1.92 -6.00 17.86
C SER A 102 -2.24 -7.15 18.84
N ASP A 103 -3.02 -8.13 18.37
CA ASP A 103 -3.40 -9.32 19.13
C ASP A 103 -2.41 -10.51 18.94
N GLU A 104 -1.42 -10.39 18.05
CA GLU A 104 -0.33 -11.36 17.81
C GLU A 104 0.90 -11.14 18.70
#